data_AF-A0A916GSA6-F1
#
_entry.id   AF-A0A916GSA6-F1
#
_cell.length_a   1.000
_cell.length_b   1.000
_cell.length_c   1.000
_cell.angle_alpha   90.00
_cell.angle_beta   90.00
_cell.angle_gamma   90.00
#
_symmetry.space_group_name_H-M   'P 1'
#
loop_
_entity.id
_entity.type
_entity.pdbx_description
1 polymer ?
#
loop_
_entity_poly.entity_id
_entity_poly.type
_entity_poly.pdbx_seq_one_letter_code
_entity_poly.pdbx_strand_id
1 'polypeptide(L)'
;MIALRASMLLRENGIPAWISAPDIMPPFETGVFVGGESFVRPAREILAATTAESLTPETGWESTAAPDIRRLDASLAPDCPGCGRALPMDPGLTQCPACGTPANVTERLLERHGPEVFVSLYPDDSDDAPEAALANCHVVCQCTYPLDGLGTTGRCPECGAPFDKRVVLGWAKRSL
;
A
#
# COMPACT_ATOMS: atom_id res chain seq x y z
N MET A 1 8.03 -5.68 10.27
CA MET A 1 8.83 -4.63 9.62
C MET A 1 9.90 -5.20 8.69
N ILE A 2 10.88 -5.97 9.19
CA ILE A 2 11.93 -6.60 8.34
C ILE A 2 11.33 -7.45 7.20
N ALA A 3 10.32 -8.30 7.49
CA ALA A 3 9.68 -9.13 6.47
C ALA A 3 9.00 -8.31 5.36
N LEU A 4 8.47 -7.13 5.66
CA LEU A 4 7.89 -6.23 4.65
C LEU A 4 8.95 -5.72 3.70
N ARG A 5 10.07 -5.22 4.22
CA ARG A 5 11.18 -4.74 3.40
C ARG A 5 11.81 -5.85 2.58
N ALA A 6 12.00 -7.04 3.18
CA ALA A 6 12.43 -8.23 2.47
C ALA A 6 11.48 -8.60 1.32
N SER A 7 10.16 -8.57 1.53
CA SER A 7 9.18 -8.84 0.47
C SER A 7 9.20 -7.80 -0.65
N MET A 8 9.45 -6.52 -0.33
CA MET A 8 9.57 -5.45 -1.33
C MET A 8 10.84 -5.63 -2.16
N LEU A 9 11.98 -5.85 -1.51
CA LEU A 9 13.26 -6.07 -2.17
C LEU A 9 13.21 -7.26 -3.14
N LEU A 10 12.59 -8.37 -2.72
CA LEU A 10 12.42 -9.53 -3.60
C LEU A 10 11.57 -9.18 -4.84
N ARG A 11 10.47 -8.44 -4.66
CA ARG A 11 9.62 -7.99 -5.77
C ARG A 11 10.34 -7.04 -6.72
N GLU A 12 11.15 -6.12 -6.20
CA GLU A 12 12.02 -5.24 -7.01
C GLU A 12 13.02 -6.02 -7.87
N ASN A 13 13.38 -7.24 -7.44
CA ASN A 13 14.25 -8.17 -8.19
C ASN A 13 13.46 -9.21 -9.01
N GLY A 14 12.17 -8.97 -9.27
CA GLY A 14 11.34 -9.84 -10.10
C GLY A 14 10.91 -11.15 -9.43
N ILE A 15 11.06 -11.26 -8.10
CA ILE A 15 10.63 -12.44 -7.34
C ILE A 15 9.24 -12.17 -6.74
N PRO A 16 8.19 -12.94 -7.12
CA PRO A 16 6.87 -12.79 -6.52
C PRO A 16 6.95 -13.17 -5.04
N ALA A 17 6.74 -12.21 -4.14
CA ALA A 17 6.88 -12.41 -2.71
C ALA A 17 5.75 -11.76 -1.90
N TRP A 18 5.35 -12.41 -0.81
CA TRP A 18 4.31 -11.96 0.12
C TRP A 18 4.74 -12.17 1.56
N ILE A 19 4.07 -11.48 2.48
CA ILE A 19 4.27 -11.59 3.91
C ILE A 19 3.09 -12.34 4.47
N SER A 20 3.31 -13.33 5.34
CA SER A 20 2.25 -13.81 6.21
C SER A 20 2.32 -13.03 7.51
N ALA A 21 1.26 -12.28 7.83
CA ALA A 21 1.03 -11.82 9.18
C ALA A 21 0.31 -12.97 9.91
N PRO A 22 0.90 -13.55 10.98
CA PRO A 22 0.21 -14.59 11.71
C PRO A 22 -1.00 -14.02 12.45
N ASP A 23 -2.15 -14.67 12.29
CA ASP A 23 -3.34 -14.39 13.07
C ASP A 23 -3.23 -15.11 14.44
N ILE A 24 -3.20 -14.30 15.51
CA ILE A 24 -3.87 -14.55 16.81
C ILE A 24 -3.07 -15.23 17.97
N MET A 25 -1.95 -15.95 17.82
CA MET A 25 -1.18 -16.42 19.01
C MET A 25 0.36 -16.37 18.93
N PRO A 26 1.05 -15.81 19.96
CA PRO A 26 2.52 -15.79 20.04
C PRO A 26 3.15 -17.15 20.39
N PRO A 27 4.43 -17.41 20.02
CA PRO A 27 5.36 -16.47 19.36
C PRO A 27 5.10 -16.34 17.86
N PHE A 28 5.09 -15.09 17.38
CA PHE A 28 4.82 -14.78 15.98
C PHE A 28 6.11 -14.80 15.15
N GLU A 29 6.26 -15.80 14.28
CA GLU A 29 7.25 -15.75 13.22
C GLU A 29 6.62 -15.08 11.99
N THR A 30 7.13 -13.92 11.59
CA THR A 30 6.74 -13.28 10.33
C THR A 30 7.61 -13.85 9.22
N GLY A 31 7.01 -14.65 8.33
CA GLY A 31 7.69 -15.25 7.18
C GLY A 31 7.48 -14.45 5.89
N VAL A 32 8.45 -14.54 4.98
CA VAL A 32 8.31 -14.12 3.59
C VAL A 32 8.15 -15.37 2.72
N PHE A 33 7.08 -15.38 1.92
CA PHE A 33 6.74 -16.46 1.01
C PHE A 33 7.07 -16.04 -0.41
N VAL A 34 7.57 -16.96 -1.23
CA VAL A 34 7.84 -16.74 -2.66
C VAL A 34 6.98 -17.64 -3.52
N GLY A 35 6.63 -17.20 -4.72
CA GLY A 35 5.61 -17.83 -5.59
C GLY A 35 5.98 -19.17 -6.23
N GLY A 36 7.02 -19.84 -5.75
CA GLY A 36 7.47 -21.14 -6.29
C GLY A 36 8.84 -21.56 -5.79
N GLU A 37 9.12 -22.85 -5.86
CA GLU A 37 10.38 -23.44 -5.39
C GLU A 37 11.61 -22.92 -6.16
N SER A 38 11.43 -22.63 -7.46
CA SER A 38 12.46 -22.03 -8.32
C SER A 38 12.98 -20.69 -7.81
N PHE A 39 12.19 -19.95 -7.03
CA PHE A 39 12.56 -18.65 -6.46
C PHE A 39 13.26 -18.74 -5.12
N VAL A 40 13.28 -19.91 -4.47
CA VAL A 40 13.83 -20.05 -3.11
C VAL A 40 15.33 -19.75 -3.07
N ARG A 41 16.11 -20.30 -4.00
CA ARG A 41 17.56 -20.06 -4.04
C ARG A 41 17.89 -18.59 -4.36
N PRO A 42 17.37 -17.98 -5.45
CA PRO A 42 17.59 -16.56 -5.74
C PRO A 42 17.15 -15.64 -4.59
N ALA A 43 16.01 -15.91 -3.96
CA ALA A 43 15.52 -15.10 -2.85
C ALA A 43 16.48 -15.15 -1.65
N ARG A 44 17.01 -16.33 -1.33
CA ARG A 44 18.02 -16.48 -0.26
C ARG A 44 19.31 -15.74 -0.59
N GLU A 45 19.77 -15.79 -1.83
CA GLU A 45 20.98 -15.08 -2.27
C GLU A 45 20.82 -13.56 -2.13
N ILE A 46 19.69 -13.01 -2.59
CA ILE A 46 19.38 -11.57 -2.47
C ILE A 46 19.29 -11.15 -0.99
N LEU A 47 18.55 -11.91 -0.18
CA LEU A 47 18.39 -11.59 1.24
C LEU A 47 19.71 -11.75 2.02
N ALA A 48 20.55 -12.72 1.68
CA ALA A 48 21.85 -12.90 2.32
C ALA A 48 22.87 -11.82 1.93
N ALA A 49 22.79 -11.30 0.70
CA ALA A 49 23.61 -10.18 0.24
C ALA A 49 23.19 -8.83 0.86
N THR A 50 21.98 -8.74 1.40
CA THR A 50 21.43 -7.52 1.99
C THR A 50 21.75 -7.45 3.48
N THR A 51 22.34 -6.33 3.93
CA THR A 51 22.63 -6.14 5.35
C THR A 51 21.34 -5.89 6.15
N ALA A 52 21.32 -6.34 7.40
CA ALA A 52 20.18 -6.11 8.31
C ALA A 52 19.86 -4.60 8.48
N GLU A 53 20.88 -3.75 8.37
CA GLU A 53 20.75 -2.29 8.41
C GLU A 53 19.92 -1.74 7.24
N SER A 54 20.06 -2.33 6.04
CA SER A 54 19.28 -1.94 4.83
C SER A 54 17.81 -2.37 4.90
N LEU A 55 17.48 -3.28 5.83
CA LEU A 55 16.13 -3.76 6.09
C LEU A 55 15.44 -2.98 7.23
N THR A 56 16.14 -2.03 7.86
CA THR A 56 15.52 -1.13 8.82
C THR A 56 14.66 -0.11 8.07
N PRO A 57 13.41 0.11 8.49
CA PRO A 57 12.59 1.17 7.92
C PRO A 57 13.29 2.51 8.10
N GLU A 58 13.22 3.36 7.07
CA GLU A 58 13.71 4.73 7.18
C GLU A 58 12.98 5.44 8.33
N THR A 59 13.73 6.15 9.16
CA THR A 59 13.14 6.91 10.27
C THR A 59 12.19 7.96 9.69
N GLY A 60 10.91 7.89 10.06
CA GLY A 60 9.87 8.80 9.57
C GLY A 60 8.99 8.26 8.42
N TRP A 61 9.17 7.02 7.96
CA TRP A 61 8.28 6.45 6.95
C TRP A 61 6.79 6.41 7.38
N GLU A 62 6.53 6.26 8.68
CA GLU A 62 5.18 6.30 9.27
C GLU A 62 4.53 7.68 9.13
N SER A 63 5.30 8.76 9.22
CA SER A 63 4.75 10.11 9.10
C SER A 63 4.38 10.46 7.66
N THR A 64 5.02 9.84 6.66
CA THR A 64 4.60 9.94 5.26
C THR A 64 3.33 9.17 4.93
N ALA A 65 2.95 8.16 5.74
CA ALA A 65 1.72 7.40 5.55
C ALA A 65 0.50 8.00 6.27
N ALA A 66 0.71 9.00 7.13
CA ALA A 66 -0.38 9.66 7.84
C ALA A 66 -1.21 10.53 6.86
N PRO A 67 -2.55 10.37 6.83
CA PRO A 67 -3.39 11.18 5.95
C PRO A 67 -3.35 12.65 6.38
N ASP A 68 -3.19 13.57 5.41
CA ASP A 68 -3.19 15.00 5.71
C ASP A 68 -4.61 15.50 5.98
N ILE A 69 -5.02 15.42 7.25
CA ILE A 69 -6.37 15.82 7.70
C ILE A 69 -6.68 17.30 7.48
N ARG A 70 -5.68 18.14 7.20
CA ARG A 70 -5.87 19.56 6.86
C ARG A 70 -6.62 19.75 5.55
N ARG A 71 -6.70 18.71 4.71
CA ARG A 71 -7.46 18.70 3.45
C ARG A 71 -8.96 18.43 3.65
N LEU A 72 -9.38 17.98 4.84
CA LEU A 72 -10.79 17.78 5.16
C LEU A 72 -11.50 19.12 5.38
N ASP A 73 -12.82 19.12 5.20
CA ASP A 73 -13.66 20.29 5.48
C ASP A 73 -13.59 20.66 6.98
N ALA A 74 -13.42 21.94 7.29
CA ALA A 74 -13.34 22.43 8.67
C ALA A 74 -14.62 22.20 9.48
N SER A 75 -15.77 22.01 8.83
CA SER A 75 -17.03 21.64 9.49
C SER A 75 -17.01 20.23 10.10
N LEU A 76 -16.05 19.39 9.71
CA LEU A 76 -15.83 18.06 10.30
C LEU A 76 -14.97 18.12 11.57
N ALA A 77 -14.51 19.30 11.98
CA ALA A 77 -13.67 19.45 13.16
C ALA A 77 -14.34 18.82 14.40
N PRO A 78 -13.69 17.86 15.08
CA PRO A 78 -14.27 17.22 16.25
C PRO A 78 -14.25 18.16 17.46
N ASP A 79 -15.20 17.97 18.36
CA ASP A 79 -15.25 18.73 19.61
C ASP A 79 -14.27 18.15 20.65
N CYS A 80 -13.64 19.05 21.41
CA CYS A 80 -12.76 18.70 22.51
C CYS A 80 -13.51 17.91 23.59
N PRO A 81 -13.00 16.75 24.04
CA PRO A 81 -13.67 15.95 25.07
C PRO A 81 -13.73 16.64 26.45
N GLY A 82 -12.89 17.63 26.71
CA GLY A 82 -12.87 18.38 27.97
C GLY A 82 -13.81 19.60 27.97
N CYS A 83 -13.66 20.50 27.00
CA CYS A 83 -14.39 21.79 27.00
C CYS A 83 -15.48 21.92 25.93
N GLY A 84 -15.65 20.91 25.06
CA GLY A 84 -16.66 20.91 24.00
C GLY A 84 -16.42 21.90 22.86
N ARG A 85 -15.29 22.63 22.84
CA ARG A 85 -14.93 23.51 21.71
C ARG A 85 -14.38 22.69 20.55
N ALA A 86 -14.68 23.11 19.32
CA ALA A 86 -14.10 22.53 18.12
C ALA A 86 -12.56 22.57 18.17
N LEU A 87 -11.92 21.44 17.87
CA LEU A 87 -10.46 21.31 17.79
C LEU A 87 -9.96 21.80 16.42
N PRO A 88 -8.78 22.43 16.34
CA PRO A 88 -8.17 22.75 15.05
C PRO A 88 -7.84 21.46 14.28
N MET A 89 -7.95 21.51 12.95
CA MET A 89 -7.64 20.38 12.05
C MET A 89 -6.12 20.20 11.89
N ASP A 90 -5.44 19.85 12.98
CA ASP A 90 -3.99 19.66 13.04
C ASP A 90 -3.67 18.23 13.52
N PRO A 91 -3.03 17.38 12.70
CA PRO A 91 -2.69 16.01 13.09
C PRO A 91 -1.60 15.95 14.17
N GLY A 92 -0.83 17.02 14.35
CA GLY A 92 0.17 17.13 15.41
C GLY A 92 -0.39 17.57 16.75
N LEU A 93 -1.69 17.89 16.82
CA LEU A 93 -2.33 18.34 18.06
C LEU A 93 -2.44 17.16 19.04
N THR A 94 -1.79 17.31 20.19
CA THR A 94 -1.84 16.33 21.29
C THR A 94 -2.68 16.80 22.48
N GLN A 95 -2.99 18.10 22.55
CA GLN A 95 -3.76 18.72 23.64
C GLN A 95 -4.65 19.84 23.10
N CYS A 96 -5.83 20.02 23.69
CA CYS A 96 -6.72 21.12 23.34
C CYS A 96 -6.10 22.47 23.72
N PRO A 97 -6.01 23.44 22.80
CA PRO A 97 -5.43 24.75 23.08
C PRO A 97 -6.26 25.59 24.06
N ALA A 98 -7.54 25.24 24.27
CA ALA A 98 -8.44 25.99 25.14
C ALA A 98 -8.43 25.49 26.60
N CYS A 99 -8.34 24.18 26.83
CA CYS A 99 -8.47 23.59 28.18
C CYS A 99 -7.32 22.65 28.56
N GLY A 100 -6.35 22.40 27.68
CA GLY A 100 -5.21 21.52 27.93
C GLY A 100 -5.54 20.03 27.98
N THR A 101 -6.81 19.64 27.83
CA THR A 101 -7.20 18.22 27.82
C THR A 101 -6.51 17.50 26.65
N PRO A 102 -5.87 16.34 26.88
CA PRO A 102 -5.32 15.52 25.81
C PRO A 102 -6.37 15.23 24.75
N ALA A 103 -6.01 15.44 23.49
CA ALA A 103 -6.90 15.23 22.36
C ALA A 103 -6.08 14.85 21.12
N ASN A 104 -6.51 13.82 20.41
CA ASN A 104 -5.99 13.41 19.12
C ASN A 104 -7.07 13.64 18.06
N VAL A 105 -6.86 14.61 17.16
CA VAL A 105 -7.89 15.02 16.19
C VAL A 105 -8.25 13.87 15.25
N THR A 106 -7.26 13.08 14.80
CA THR A 106 -7.47 11.93 13.91
C THR A 106 -8.33 10.85 14.57
N GLU A 107 -8.04 10.51 15.82
CA GLU A 107 -8.82 9.53 16.59
C GLU A 107 -10.26 10.03 16.80
N ARG A 108 -10.44 11.31 17.12
CA ARG A 108 -11.77 11.91 17.33
C ARG A 108 -12.60 11.97 16.04
N LEU A 109 -11.95 12.20 14.89
CA LEU A 109 -12.58 12.11 13.57
C LEU A 109 -13.04 10.67 13.27
N LEU A 110 -12.18 9.67 13.54
CA LEU A 110 -12.52 8.25 13.39
C LEU A 110 -13.72 7.86 14.26
N GLU A 111 -13.74 8.26 15.53
CA GLU A 111 -14.83 7.97 16.47
C GLU A 111 -16.17 8.60 16.02
N ARG A 112 -16.14 9.83 15.51
CA ARG A 112 -17.36 10.60 15.18
C ARG A 112 -17.92 10.29 13.80
N HIS A 113 -17.06 10.08 12.81
CA HIS A 113 -17.45 9.99 11.39
C HIS A 113 -17.15 8.63 10.76
N GLY A 114 -16.38 7.76 11.44
CA GLY A 114 -15.88 6.50 10.88
C GLY A 114 -14.63 6.70 10.01
N PRO A 115 -13.96 5.59 9.62
CA PRO A 115 -12.78 5.62 8.73
C PRO A 115 -13.07 6.17 7.32
N GLU A 116 -14.32 6.15 6.89
CA GLU A 116 -14.78 6.59 5.57
C GLU A 116 -14.48 8.06 5.30
N VAL A 117 -14.38 8.89 6.35
CA VAL A 117 -14.03 10.31 6.23
C VAL A 117 -12.64 10.52 5.62
N PHE A 118 -11.72 9.56 5.81
CA PHE A 118 -10.35 9.65 5.31
C PHE A 118 -10.19 9.13 3.88
N VAL A 119 -11.20 8.46 3.30
CA VAL A 119 -11.10 7.86 1.95
C VAL A 119 -10.70 8.89 0.90
N SER A 120 -11.23 10.10 0.98
CA SER A 120 -10.90 11.20 0.06
C SER A 120 -9.47 11.74 0.18
N LEU A 121 -8.76 11.41 1.26
CA LEU A 121 -7.39 11.86 1.52
C LEU A 121 -6.35 10.95 0.89
N TYR A 122 -6.70 9.68 0.71
CA TYR A 122 -5.86 8.75 -0.03
C TYR A 122 -5.98 9.07 -1.53
N PRO A 123 -4.87 9.09 -2.27
CA PRO A 123 -4.94 9.15 -3.72
C PRO A 123 -5.82 7.97 -4.19
N ASP A 124 -6.68 8.24 -5.16
CA ASP A 124 -7.47 7.19 -5.78
C ASP A 124 -6.46 6.30 -6.54
N ASP A 125 -6.06 5.17 -5.95
CA ASP A 125 -5.13 4.20 -6.56
C ASP A 125 -5.63 3.67 -7.93
N SER A 126 -6.86 4.04 -8.31
CA SER A 126 -7.49 3.72 -9.58
C SER A 126 -7.00 4.54 -10.77
N ASP A 127 -6.29 5.65 -10.56
CA ASP A 127 -5.80 6.49 -11.65
C ASP A 127 -4.27 6.39 -11.79
N ASP A 128 -3.86 5.60 -12.78
CA ASP A 128 -2.51 5.47 -13.34
C ASP A 128 -1.43 4.83 -12.47
N ALA A 129 -1.49 3.49 -12.34
CA ALA A 129 -0.25 2.74 -12.20
C ALA A 129 0.71 3.15 -13.34
N PRO A 130 1.95 3.58 -13.02
CA PRO A 130 2.85 4.13 -14.02
C PRO A 130 3.03 3.13 -15.16
N GLU A 131 3.07 3.62 -16.40
CA GLU A 131 3.13 2.76 -17.58
C GLU A 131 4.33 1.80 -17.55
N ALA A 132 5.42 2.22 -16.91
CA ALA A 132 6.58 1.39 -16.63
C ALA A 132 6.27 0.19 -15.69
N ALA A 133 5.41 0.37 -14.68
CA ALA A 133 4.97 -0.73 -13.82
C ALA A 133 4.10 -1.72 -14.61
N LEU A 134 3.18 -1.22 -15.44
CA LEU A 134 2.33 -2.06 -16.31
C LEU A 134 3.13 -2.85 -17.35
N ALA A 135 4.18 -2.27 -17.92
CA ALA A 135 5.05 -2.95 -18.88
C ALA A 135 5.73 -4.18 -18.26
N ASN A 136 6.12 -4.07 -16.98
CA ASN A 136 6.81 -5.10 -16.22
C ASN A 136 5.88 -6.05 -15.45
N CYS A 137 4.55 -5.85 -15.50
CA CYS A 137 3.61 -6.76 -14.88
C CYS A 137 3.56 -8.10 -15.63
N HIS A 138 3.68 -9.19 -14.86
CA HIS A 138 3.46 -10.54 -15.38
C HIS A 138 1.97 -10.76 -15.64
N VAL A 139 1.61 -10.81 -16.92
CA VAL A 139 0.24 -11.01 -17.40
C VAL A 139 0.25 -12.15 -18.40
N VAL A 140 -0.65 -13.11 -18.24
CA VAL A 140 -0.81 -14.22 -19.19
C VAL A 140 -1.99 -13.97 -20.11
N CYS A 141 -1.81 -14.27 -21.39
CA CYS A 141 -2.92 -14.31 -22.34
C CYS A 141 -3.88 -15.47 -22.02
N GLN A 142 -5.10 -15.44 -22.57
CA GLN A 142 -6.05 -16.55 -22.47
C GLN A 142 -5.50 -17.86 -23.05
N CYS A 143 -4.59 -17.79 -24.03
CA CYS A 143 -3.87 -18.95 -24.56
C CYS A 143 -2.66 -19.34 -23.69
N THR A 144 -2.57 -18.85 -22.46
CA THR A 144 -1.47 -19.06 -21.48
C THR A 144 -0.10 -18.49 -21.86
N TYR A 145 0.03 -17.81 -23.00
CA TYR A 145 1.28 -17.17 -23.40
C TYR A 145 1.61 -15.99 -22.46
N PRO A 146 2.83 -15.92 -21.88
CA PRO A 146 3.25 -14.81 -21.04
C PRO A 146 3.46 -13.54 -21.87
N LEU A 147 2.87 -12.42 -21.46
CA LEU A 147 2.96 -11.13 -22.14
C LEU A 147 4.08 -10.24 -21.56
N ASP A 148 5.08 -10.85 -20.93
CA ASP A 148 6.24 -10.17 -20.37
C ASP A 148 7.05 -9.47 -21.48
N GLY A 149 7.50 -8.23 -21.22
CA GLY A 149 8.28 -7.44 -22.19
C GLY A 149 7.49 -6.92 -23.40
N LEU A 150 6.22 -7.30 -23.57
CA LEU A 150 5.32 -6.69 -24.54
C LEU A 150 4.75 -5.38 -24.00
N GLY A 151 4.35 -4.48 -24.91
CA GLY A 151 3.69 -3.22 -24.57
C GLY A 151 2.42 -3.40 -23.73
N THR A 152 1.84 -2.29 -23.24
CA THR A 152 0.64 -2.31 -22.40
C THR A 152 -0.60 -2.79 -23.16
N THR A 153 -0.67 -2.51 -24.45
CA THR A 153 -1.71 -3.00 -25.38
C THR A 153 -1.09 -3.63 -26.61
N GLY A 154 -1.73 -4.65 -27.18
CA GLY A 154 -1.22 -5.27 -28.41
C GLY A 154 -1.99 -6.51 -28.84
N ARG A 155 -1.33 -7.37 -29.62
CA ARG A 155 -1.83 -8.71 -29.96
C ARG A 155 -0.87 -9.76 -29.45
N CYS A 156 -1.41 -10.85 -28.90
CA CYS A 156 -0.63 -12.00 -28.48
C CYS A 156 0.09 -12.60 -29.70
N PRO A 157 1.42 -12.83 -29.64
CA PRO A 157 2.15 -13.43 -30.76
C PRO A 157 1.77 -14.90 -31.01
N GLU A 158 1.23 -15.59 -30.00
CA GLU A 158 0.86 -17.00 -30.10
C GLU A 158 -0.53 -17.19 -30.72
N CYS A 159 -1.56 -16.51 -30.20
CA CYS A 159 -2.95 -16.72 -30.61
C CYS A 159 -3.56 -15.56 -31.42
N GLY A 160 -2.83 -14.44 -31.58
CA GLY A 160 -3.31 -13.25 -32.30
C GLY A 160 -4.39 -12.44 -31.59
N ALA A 161 -4.86 -12.88 -30.42
CA ALA A 161 -5.89 -12.20 -29.65
C ALA A 161 -5.41 -10.82 -29.18
N PRO A 162 -6.26 -9.78 -29.27
CA PRO A 162 -5.93 -8.48 -28.71
C PRO A 162 -5.85 -8.57 -27.18
N PHE A 163 -4.94 -7.81 -26.58
CA PHE A 163 -4.82 -7.70 -25.13
C PHE A 163 -4.63 -6.24 -24.70
N ASP A 164 -5.10 -5.97 -23.49
CA ASP A 164 -4.78 -4.78 -22.71
C ASP A 164 -4.43 -5.24 -21.29
N LYS A 165 -3.19 -5.02 -20.86
CA LYS A 165 -2.72 -5.45 -19.54
C LYS A 165 -3.56 -4.85 -18.41
N ARG A 166 -4.11 -3.64 -18.56
CA ARG A 166 -5.00 -3.00 -17.56
C ARG A 166 -6.32 -3.75 -17.41
N VAL A 167 -6.87 -4.25 -18.51
CA VAL A 167 -8.11 -5.03 -18.49
C VAL A 167 -7.88 -6.39 -17.86
N VAL A 168 -6.76 -7.05 -18.20
CA VAL A 168 -6.44 -8.37 -17.64
C VAL A 168 -6.16 -8.31 -16.14
N LEU A 169 -5.50 -7.24 -15.67
CA LEU A 169 -5.26 -6.99 -14.24
C LEU A 169 -6.49 -6.48 -13.48
N GLY A 170 -7.60 -6.21 -14.17
CA GLY A 170 -8.82 -5.69 -13.55
C GLY A 170 -8.73 -4.23 -13.10
N TRP A 171 -7.77 -3.46 -13.62
CA TRP A 171 -7.57 -2.04 -13.30
C TRP A 171 -8.44 -1.11 -14.14
N ALA A 172 -8.92 -1.58 -15.30
CA ALA A 172 -9.91 -0.84 -16.05
C ALA A 172 -11.26 -0.86 -15.29
N LYS A 173 -11.73 0.31 -14.83
CA LYS A 173 -13.12 0.49 -14.39
C LYS A 173 -14.02 -0.04 -15.52
N ARG A 174 -14.87 -1.02 -15.22
CA ARG A 174 -15.95 -1.41 -16.14
C ARG A 174 -16.87 -0.20 -16.30
N SER A 175 -16.68 0.57 -17.36
CA SER A 175 -17.67 1.56 -17.80
C SER A 175 -18.91 0.76 -18.22
N LEU A 176 -19.86 0.62 -17.29
CA LEU A 176 -21.22 0.15 -17.57
C LEU A 176 -22.07 1.34 -18.00
#